data_AF-A0A1V5TUT7-F1
#
_entry.id   AF-A0A1V5TUT7-F1
#
_cell.length_a   1.000
_cell.length_b   1.000
_cell.length_c   1.000
_cell.angle_alpha   90.00
_cell.angle_beta   90.00
_cell.angle_gamma   90.00
#
_symmetry.space_group_name_H-M   'P 1'
#
loop_
_entity.id
_entity.type
_entity.pdbx_description
1 polymer ?
#
loop_
_entity_poly.entity_id
_entity_poly.type
_entity_poly.pdbx_seq_one_letter_code
_entity_poly.pdbx_strand_id
1 'polypeptide(L)'
;MKKAFCFVLVFALSAFLCACAAGGESTTAASAQTTTAAEKAQTVGTPCSKDGVDAFIAVLKEKQKQGSIEDFPFSGDLCYNVTPDSLKEETGGAIFKFGDSGQTLLLLGGSVYGLGSYFGGDGLTSAVPCDFDGDGKKDILYTYSWGSGIHRSHLAVFNTRTKESAELYNTLDKNDLSKSGMDIIVSKLPGTSSDAGTPFDYIVYSAEITVQDNNFASLQYTQPGVFGSVKAVDGVPVFVKAQP
;
A
#
# COMPACT_ATOMS: atom_id res chain seq x y z
N MET A 1 -14.94 10.45 -69.27
CA MET A 1 -16.15 9.87 -69.88
C MET A 1 -17.27 9.83 -68.85
N LYS A 2 -18.39 10.51 -69.18
CA LYS A 2 -19.79 10.37 -68.71
C LYS A 2 -20.08 10.40 -67.19
N LYS A 3 -20.50 11.56 -66.66
CA LYS A 3 -21.89 12.05 -66.38
C LYS A 3 -22.37 11.63 -64.96
N ALA A 4 -22.35 12.50 -63.93
CA ALA A 4 -23.24 13.63 -63.63
C ALA A 4 -24.71 13.23 -63.40
N PHE A 5 -25.24 13.38 -62.16
CA PHE A 5 -26.29 14.36 -61.84
C PHE A 5 -26.68 14.36 -60.35
N CYS A 6 -26.77 15.56 -59.77
CA CYS A 6 -27.40 15.91 -58.50
C CYS A 6 -28.93 15.78 -58.59
N PHE A 7 -29.65 15.65 -57.46
CA PHE A 7 -30.54 16.71 -56.99
C PHE A 7 -31.14 16.43 -55.60
N VAL A 8 -31.29 17.53 -54.88
CA VAL A 8 -31.82 17.76 -53.54
C VAL A 8 -33.35 17.66 -53.53
N LEU A 9 -33.96 17.26 -52.41
CA LEU A 9 -35.31 17.71 -52.03
C LEU A 9 -35.40 17.98 -50.51
N VAL A 10 -35.95 19.15 -50.17
CA VAL A 10 -36.17 19.70 -48.82
C VAL A 10 -37.68 19.88 -48.60
N PHE A 11 -38.08 20.03 -47.32
CA PHE A 11 -39.39 20.45 -46.75
C PHE A 11 -40.40 19.30 -46.54
N ALA A 12 -41.22 19.22 -45.47
CA ALA A 12 -41.72 20.19 -44.50
C ALA A 12 -42.10 19.46 -43.17
N LEU A 13 -41.91 20.05 -41.98
CA LEU A 13 -42.92 20.70 -41.12
C LEU A 13 -44.13 19.84 -40.69
N SER A 14 -44.22 19.52 -39.39
CA SER A 14 -45.48 19.61 -38.62
C SER A 14 -45.21 19.47 -37.12
N ALA A 15 -45.55 20.53 -36.39
CA ALA A 15 -45.68 20.52 -34.94
C ALA A 15 -47.03 19.92 -34.53
N PHE A 16 -47.08 19.22 -33.40
CA PHE A 16 -48.31 19.11 -32.61
C PHE A 16 -48.00 19.28 -31.11
N LEU A 17 -48.70 20.24 -30.53
CA LEU A 17 -48.83 20.51 -29.10
C LEU A 17 -49.70 19.43 -28.42
N CYS A 18 -49.46 19.16 -27.13
CA CYS A 18 -50.47 19.27 -26.05
C CYS A 18 -49.84 18.78 -24.72
N ALA A 19 -49.70 19.66 -23.72
CA ALA A 19 -50.57 19.79 -22.54
C ALA A 19 -50.25 18.75 -21.43
N CYS A 20 -49.60 19.17 -20.34
CA CYS A 20 -50.20 19.62 -19.07
C CYS A 20 -50.95 18.51 -18.31
N ALA A 21 -50.44 18.09 -17.16
CA ALA A 21 -51.01 18.42 -15.84
C ALA A 21 -50.52 17.46 -14.75
N ALA A 22 -50.49 18.00 -13.54
CA ALA A 22 -49.92 17.47 -12.31
C ALA A 22 -50.79 16.43 -11.60
N GLY A 23 -50.15 15.73 -10.64
CA GLY A 23 -50.77 15.39 -9.36
C GLY A 23 -50.78 13.92 -8.97
N GLY A 24 -50.29 13.62 -7.76
CA GLY A 24 -50.80 12.53 -6.94
C GLY A 24 -49.80 11.47 -6.50
N GLU A 25 -49.51 11.47 -5.21
CA GLU A 25 -48.60 10.61 -4.45
C GLU A 25 -48.93 9.11 -4.51
N SER A 26 -47.91 8.26 -4.35
CA SER A 26 -48.06 6.96 -3.70
C SER A 26 -46.75 6.56 -3.01
N THR A 27 -46.81 6.57 -1.69
CA THR A 27 -45.92 5.90 -0.73
C THR A 27 -45.60 4.46 -1.14
N THR A 28 -44.32 4.06 -1.08
CA THR A 28 -43.98 2.66 -0.81
C THR A 28 -42.71 2.57 0.02
N ALA A 29 -42.81 1.75 1.06
CA ALA A 29 -41.90 1.60 2.18
C ALA A 29 -40.47 1.21 1.79
N ALA A 30 -39.51 1.75 2.56
CA ALA A 30 -38.16 1.25 2.67
C ALA A 30 -38.19 -0.19 3.22
N SER A 31 -37.80 -1.16 2.39
CA SER A 31 -37.37 -2.46 2.90
C SER A 31 -35.90 -2.36 3.29
N ALA A 32 -35.62 -2.68 4.55
CA ALA A 32 -34.29 -2.87 5.07
C ALA A 32 -33.60 -3.97 4.26
N GLN A 33 -32.53 -3.61 3.57
CA GLN A 33 -31.69 -4.54 2.85
C GLN A 33 -30.61 -5.02 3.81
N THR A 34 -30.86 -6.17 4.41
CA THR A 34 -29.87 -6.96 5.14
C THR A 34 -28.77 -7.34 4.15
N THR A 35 -27.66 -6.62 4.16
CA THR A 35 -26.48 -6.92 3.33
C THR A 35 -25.57 -7.91 4.04
N THR A 36 -25.73 -9.19 3.74
CA THR A 36 -24.62 -10.15 3.74
C THR A 36 -23.81 -9.90 2.47
N ALA A 37 -22.81 -9.02 2.55
CA ALA A 37 -21.86 -8.77 1.47
C ALA A 37 -20.60 -9.60 1.72
N ALA A 38 -20.38 -10.63 0.91
CA ALA A 38 -19.02 -11.07 0.62
C ALA A 38 -18.36 -9.91 -0.12
N GLU A 39 -17.49 -9.19 0.58
CA GLU A 39 -16.72 -8.06 0.04
C GLU A 39 -15.90 -8.55 -1.16
N LYS A 40 -16.16 -7.99 -2.34
CA LYS A 40 -15.43 -8.35 -3.56
C LYS A 40 -13.99 -7.88 -3.38
N ALA A 41 -13.05 -8.82 -3.30
CA ALA A 41 -11.66 -8.52 -3.04
C ALA A 41 -11.09 -7.52 -4.06
N GLN A 42 -10.47 -6.46 -3.56
CA GLN A 42 -9.86 -5.40 -4.37
C GLN A 42 -8.38 -5.69 -4.55
N THR A 43 -7.90 -5.57 -5.79
CA THR A 43 -6.46 -5.62 -6.11
C THR A 43 -5.86 -4.23 -5.98
N VAL A 44 -4.78 -4.11 -5.21
CA VAL A 44 -3.97 -2.89 -5.04
C VAL A 44 -2.49 -3.29 -5.14
N GLY A 45 -1.61 -2.37 -5.48
CA GLY A 45 -0.17 -2.67 -5.62
C GLY A 45 0.72 -1.61 -4.99
N THR A 46 2.00 -1.95 -4.85
CA THR A 46 3.03 -0.99 -4.45
C THR A 46 3.33 -0.03 -5.60
N PRO A 47 3.55 1.28 -5.34
CA PRO A 47 4.12 2.18 -6.34
C PRO A 47 5.43 1.61 -6.88
N CYS A 48 5.72 1.85 -8.16
CA CYS A 48 6.95 1.39 -8.78
C CYS A 48 7.37 2.38 -9.86
N SER A 49 8.46 3.12 -9.61
CA SER A 49 9.02 4.06 -10.58
C SER A 49 10.55 4.06 -10.55
N LYS A 50 11.16 4.79 -11.48
CA LYS A 50 12.62 5.06 -11.49
C LYS A 50 12.97 6.44 -10.92
N ASP A 51 11.99 7.17 -10.40
CA ASP A 51 12.18 8.53 -9.94
C ASP A 51 13.13 8.59 -8.75
N GLY A 52 14.18 9.42 -8.86
CA GLY A 52 15.17 9.59 -7.80
C GLY A 52 16.11 8.40 -7.59
N VAL A 53 15.99 7.31 -8.36
CA VAL A 53 16.83 6.11 -8.23
C VAL A 53 18.30 6.44 -8.48
N ASP A 54 18.64 7.17 -9.54
CA ASP A 54 20.04 7.51 -9.84
C ASP A 54 20.71 8.32 -8.72
N ALA A 55 19.97 9.28 -8.16
CA ALA A 55 20.43 10.08 -7.03
C ALA A 55 20.62 9.21 -5.77
N PHE A 56 19.68 8.30 -5.51
CA PHE A 56 19.78 7.37 -4.39
C PHE A 56 20.97 6.40 -4.54
N ILE A 57 21.19 5.83 -5.73
CA ILE A 57 22.34 4.97 -6.01
C ILE A 57 23.66 5.73 -5.82
N ALA A 58 23.72 7.01 -6.19
CA ALA A 58 24.89 7.84 -5.91
C ALA A 58 25.14 7.98 -4.40
N VAL A 59 24.08 8.21 -3.59
CA VAL A 59 24.18 8.23 -2.12
C VAL A 59 24.70 6.90 -1.59
N LEU A 60 24.17 5.76 -2.05
CA LEU A 60 24.65 4.43 -1.63
C LEU A 60 26.14 4.24 -1.91
N LYS A 61 26.58 4.54 -3.14
CA LYS A 61 27.99 4.40 -3.53
C LYS A 61 28.91 5.26 -2.67
N GLU A 62 28.50 6.48 -2.33
CA GLU A 62 29.27 7.35 -1.42
C GLU A 62 29.33 6.78 -0.01
N LYS A 63 28.21 6.26 0.52
CA LYS A 63 28.18 5.61 1.85
C LYS A 63 29.02 4.33 1.89
N GLN A 64 29.07 3.55 0.81
CA GLN A 64 29.94 2.37 0.67
C GLN A 64 31.42 2.75 0.71
N LYS A 65 31.83 3.78 -0.06
CA LYS A 65 33.21 4.28 -0.02
C LYS A 65 33.64 4.75 1.37
N GLN A 66 32.68 5.28 2.14
CA GLN A 66 32.89 5.72 3.52
C GLN A 66 32.88 4.57 4.54
N GLY A 67 32.67 3.31 4.11
CA GLY A 67 32.54 2.16 5.01
C GLY A 67 31.31 2.22 5.92
N SER A 68 30.32 3.06 5.59
CA SER A 68 29.11 3.26 6.41
C SER A 68 28.03 2.21 6.14
N ILE A 69 28.17 1.44 5.05
CA ILE A 69 27.32 0.31 4.70
C ILE A 69 28.19 -0.78 4.05
N GLU A 70 27.99 -2.02 4.47
CA GLU A 70 28.67 -3.21 3.92
C GLU A 70 27.78 -3.84 2.84
N ASP A 71 28.30 -3.99 1.61
CA ASP A 71 27.71 -4.73 0.48
C ASP A 71 26.18 -4.57 0.23
N PHE A 72 25.80 -3.45 -0.40
CA PHE A 72 24.47 -3.21 -0.98
C PHE A 72 24.60 -2.66 -2.41
N PRO A 73 23.78 -3.04 -3.41
CA PRO A 73 22.96 -4.25 -3.58
C PRO A 73 23.73 -5.37 -4.31
N PHE A 74 23.09 -6.53 -4.51
CA PHE A 74 23.62 -7.56 -5.40
C PHE A 74 23.91 -6.99 -6.80
N SER A 75 25.10 -7.29 -7.33
CA SER A 75 25.48 -6.87 -8.68
C SER A 75 24.42 -7.31 -9.70
N GLY A 76 23.80 -6.34 -10.39
CA GLY A 76 22.78 -6.58 -11.41
C GLY A 76 21.34 -6.36 -10.96
N ASP A 77 21.09 -6.21 -9.65
CA ASP A 77 19.75 -6.02 -9.11
C ASP A 77 19.21 -4.61 -9.42
N LEU A 78 18.00 -4.55 -9.99
CA LEU A 78 17.37 -3.31 -10.41
C LEU A 78 16.73 -2.59 -9.23
N CYS A 79 17.14 -1.34 -8.99
CA CYS A 79 16.54 -0.49 -7.96
C CYS A 79 15.31 0.27 -8.48
N TYR A 80 14.28 0.37 -7.66
CA TYR A 80 13.04 1.10 -7.93
C TYR A 80 12.67 1.98 -6.74
N ASN A 81 12.02 3.10 -7.02
CA ASN A 81 11.34 3.89 -6.00
C ASN A 81 9.95 3.30 -5.81
N VAL A 82 9.66 2.89 -4.57
CA VAL A 82 8.38 2.27 -4.17
C VAL A 82 7.65 3.10 -3.11
N THR A 83 7.99 4.39 -3.01
CA THR A 83 7.44 5.29 -1.99
C THR A 83 5.96 5.58 -2.26
N PRO A 84 5.05 5.29 -1.31
CA PRO A 84 3.68 5.80 -1.36
C PRO A 84 3.64 7.33 -1.29
N ASP A 85 2.78 7.97 -2.08
CA ASP A 85 2.68 9.45 -2.12
C ASP A 85 2.44 10.04 -0.72
N SER A 86 1.51 9.45 0.04
CA SER A 86 1.21 9.86 1.41
C SER A 86 2.44 9.82 2.32
N LEU A 87 3.28 8.80 2.18
CA LEU A 87 4.47 8.65 3.00
C LEU A 87 5.51 9.73 2.68
N LYS A 88 5.70 10.04 1.40
CA LYS A 88 6.63 11.08 0.96
C LYS A 88 6.23 12.45 1.52
N GLU A 89 4.94 12.78 1.44
CA GLU A 89 4.40 14.05 1.92
C GLU A 89 4.48 14.18 3.45
N GLU A 90 4.18 13.11 4.17
CA GLU A 90 4.06 13.14 5.63
C GLU A 90 5.39 12.97 6.37
N THR A 91 6.34 12.23 5.81
CA THR A 91 7.62 11.88 6.49
C THR A 91 8.84 12.56 5.86
N GLY A 92 8.75 13.00 4.60
CA GLY A 92 9.90 13.44 3.80
C GLY A 92 10.88 12.31 3.43
N GLY A 93 10.55 11.05 3.73
CA GLY A 93 11.33 9.87 3.38
C GLY A 93 11.04 9.38 1.95
N ALA A 94 12.00 8.65 1.38
CA ALA A 94 11.83 7.91 0.13
C ALA A 94 12.26 6.46 0.32
N ILE A 95 11.41 5.53 -0.10
CA ILE A 95 11.64 4.09 0.00
C ILE A 95 12.07 3.55 -1.36
N PHE A 96 13.20 2.87 -1.37
CA PHE A 96 13.78 2.22 -2.53
C PHE A 96 13.83 0.72 -2.30
N LYS A 97 13.49 -0.04 -3.34
CA LYS A 97 13.48 -1.49 -3.31
C LYS A 97 14.23 -2.07 -4.49
N PHE A 98 14.99 -3.11 -4.22
CA PHE A 98 15.71 -3.88 -5.21
C PHE A 98 14.83 -5.03 -5.70
N GLY A 99 14.67 -5.10 -7.01
CA GLY A 99 13.64 -5.86 -7.71
C GLY A 99 13.89 -7.35 -7.73
N ASP A 100 15.14 -7.83 -7.61
CA ASP A 100 15.46 -9.26 -7.61
C ASP A 100 15.62 -9.80 -6.18
N SER A 101 16.27 -9.04 -5.30
CA SER A 101 16.53 -9.47 -3.92
C SER A 101 15.42 -9.15 -2.92
N GLY A 102 14.51 -8.23 -3.26
CA GLY A 102 13.51 -7.69 -2.33
C GLY A 102 14.09 -6.72 -1.29
N GLN A 103 15.40 -6.47 -1.31
CA GLN A 103 16.06 -5.59 -0.35
C GLN A 103 15.45 -4.20 -0.39
N THR A 104 15.06 -3.69 0.79
CA THR A 104 14.33 -2.42 0.91
C THR A 104 15.09 -1.46 1.80
N LEU A 105 15.27 -0.23 1.31
CA LEU A 105 16.01 0.83 1.95
C LEU A 105 15.18 2.12 2.02
N LEU A 106 15.27 2.82 3.15
CA LEU A 106 14.73 4.15 3.36
C LEU A 106 15.84 5.19 3.24
N LEU A 107 15.67 6.17 2.35
CA LEU A 107 16.42 7.43 2.38
C LEU A 107 15.64 8.45 3.20
N LEU A 108 16.21 8.88 4.33
CA LEU A 108 15.61 9.88 5.21
C LEU A 108 16.69 10.84 5.73
N GLY A 109 16.51 12.13 5.45
CA GLY A 109 17.45 13.17 5.87
C GLY A 109 18.88 12.98 5.35
N GLY A 110 19.06 12.37 4.17
CA GLY A 110 20.38 12.07 3.58
C GLY A 110 21.08 10.82 4.14
N SER A 111 20.44 10.13 5.08
CA SER A 111 20.90 8.85 5.62
C SER A 111 20.06 7.70 5.09
N VAL A 112 20.67 6.51 5.06
CA VAL A 112 20.06 5.29 4.52
C VAL A 112 19.82 4.30 5.65
N TYR A 113 18.63 3.72 5.70
CA TYR A 113 18.21 2.75 6.71
C TYR A 113 17.60 1.52 6.04
N GLY A 114 17.85 0.33 6.58
CA GLY A 114 17.18 -0.89 6.11
C GLY A 114 15.74 -0.98 6.62
N LEU A 115 14.80 -1.38 5.76
CA LEU A 115 13.42 -1.66 6.17
C LEU A 115 13.15 -3.17 6.10
N GLY A 116 13.28 -3.83 7.25
CA GLY A 116 13.01 -5.26 7.39
C GLY A 116 14.06 -6.17 6.75
N SER A 117 13.87 -7.47 6.95
CA SER A 117 14.63 -8.51 6.26
C SER A 117 14.03 -8.78 4.88
N TYR A 118 14.82 -9.30 3.95
CA TYR A 118 14.40 -9.48 2.55
C TYR A 118 14.72 -10.85 1.94
N PHE A 119 15.67 -11.60 2.50
CA PHE A 119 16.20 -12.80 1.85
C PHE A 119 15.15 -13.91 1.68
N GLY A 120 14.79 -14.22 0.43
CA GLY A 120 13.93 -15.34 0.06
C GLY A 120 12.42 -15.09 0.16
N GLY A 121 11.99 -13.85 0.39
CA GLY A 121 10.57 -13.45 0.29
C GLY A 121 10.44 -12.16 -0.51
N ASP A 122 9.32 -11.46 -0.36
CA ASP A 122 9.03 -10.29 -1.19
C ASP A 122 9.69 -9.01 -0.67
N GLY A 123 10.33 -9.00 0.50
CA GLY A 123 10.79 -7.77 1.13
C GLY A 123 9.59 -6.89 1.51
N LEU A 124 9.68 -5.56 1.36
CA LEU A 124 8.57 -4.67 1.67
C LEU A 124 7.32 -4.97 0.82
N THR A 125 6.17 -5.16 1.47
CA THR A 125 4.88 -5.43 0.82
C THR A 125 3.92 -4.25 0.89
N SER A 126 3.93 -3.46 1.97
CA SER A 126 3.15 -2.22 2.08
C SER A 126 3.74 -1.27 3.12
N ALA A 127 3.45 0.03 3.00
CA ALA A 127 3.88 1.05 3.95
C ALA A 127 2.86 2.19 4.04
N VAL A 128 2.66 2.72 5.24
CA VAL A 128 1.78 3.87 5.52
C VAL A 128 2.41 4.79 6.56
N PRO A 129 2.21 6.12 6.48
CA PRO A 129 2.64 7.02 7.54
C PRO A 129 1.80 6.80 8.81
N CYS A 130 2.44 6.91 9.98
CA CYS A 130 1.82 6.86 11.31
C CYS A 130 2.50 7.82 12.28
N ASP A 131 1.91 8.17 13.42
CA ASP A 131 2.65 8.82 14.52
C ASP A 131 2.73 7.78 15.64
N PHE A 132 3.85 7.04 15.68
CA PHE A 132 3.96 5.82 16.48
C PHE A 132 4.23 6.12 17.95
N ASP A 133 4.98 7.18 18.25
CA ASP A 133 5.34 7.56 19.61
C ASP A 133 4.64 8.82 20.13
N GLY A 134 3.69 9.36 19.36
CA GLY A 134 2.85 10.49 19.75
C GLY A 134 3.58 11.82 19.79
N ASP A 135 4.72 11.94 19.08
CA ASP A 135 5.50 13.16 19.07
C ASP A 135 5.08 14.19 18.01
N GLY A 136 4.03 13.87 17.25
CA GLY A 136 3.48 14.72 16.20
C GLY A 136 4.26 14.69 14.89
N LYS A 137 5.36 13.94 14.80
CA LYS A 137 6.05 13.64 13.54
C LYS A 137 5.58 12.28 13.02
N LYS A 138 5.63 12.12 11.70
CA LYS A 138 5.18 10.90 11.05
C LYS A 138 6.32 9.91 10.91
N ASP A 139 6.11 8.76 11.50
CA ASP A 139 6.81 7.49 11.39
C ASP A 139 6.26 6.65 10.24
N ILE A 140 6.85 5.48 10.02
CA ILE A 140 6.49 4.58 8.93
C ILE A 140 6.06 3.23 9.50
N LEU A 141 4.78 2.90 9.38
CA LEU A 141 4.26 1.55 9.65
C LEU A 141 4.31 0.75 8.34
N TYR A 142 4.94 -0.42 8.38
CA TYR A 142 5.18 -1.19 7.17
C TYR A 142 5.07 -2.70 7.40
N THR A 143 4.76 -3.40 6.32
CA THR A 143 4.80 -4.86 6.27
C THR A 143 5.88 -5.34 5.33
N TYR A 144 6.49 -6.47 5.66
CA TYR A 144 7.51 -7.08 4.82
C TYR A 144 7.48 -8.61 4.97
N SER A 145 7.95 -9.34 3.95
CA SER A 145 8.06 -10.80 3.98
C SER A 145 9.47 -11.26 3.62
N TRP A 146 9.88 -12.39 4.21
CA TRP A 146 11.19 -13.00 3.94
C TRP A 146 11.18 -14.50 4.27
N GLY A 147 12.23 -15.21 3.88
CA GLY A 147 12.49 -16.59 4.31
C GLY A 147 12.76 -17.57 3.17
N SER A 148 13.98 -18.09 3.10
CA SER A 148 14.33 -19.20 2.20
C SER A 148 13.83 -20.54 2.74
N GLY A 149 12.55 -20.84 2.51
CA GLY A 149 11.90 -22.10 2.91
C GLY A 149 10.61 -21.87 3.68
N ILE A 150 10.70 -21.37 4.91
CA ILE A 150 9.52 -20.97 5.69
C ILE A 150 9.29 -19.48 5.50
N HIS A 151 8.34 -19.15 4.61
CA HIS A 151 7.88 -17.78 4.37
C HIS A 151 7.20 -17.21 5.60
N ARG A 152 7.58 -15.98 5.96
CA ARG A 152 7.03 -15.25 7.09
C ARG A 152 6.84 -13.80 6.73
N SER A 153 5.77 -13.25 7.26
CA SER A 153 5.37 -11.86 7.05
C SER A 153 5.37 -11.15 8.38
N HIS A 154 5.84 -9.92 8.35
CA HIS A 154 6.10 -9.11 9.52
C HIS A 154 5.37 -7.77 9.38
N LEU A 155 4.97 -7.22 10.51
CA LEU A 155 4.48 -5.87 10.67
C LEU A 155 5.45 -5.17 11.60
N ALA A 156 6.00 -4.05 11.15
CA ALA A 156 6.98 -3.29 11.89
C ALA A 156 6.76 -1.80 11.68
N VAL A 157 7.41 -1.02 12.51
CA VAL A 157 7.42 0.43 12.42
C VAL A 157 8.84 0.95 12.44
N PHE A 158 9.12 1.99 11.66
CA PHE A 158 10.36 2.73 11.69
C PHE A 158 10.09 4.10 12.31
N ASN A 159 10.73 4.37 13.45
CA ASN A 159 10.61 5.64 14.15
C ASN A 159 11.55 6.66 13.49
N THR A 160 10.97 7.69 12.87
CA THR A 160 11.68 8.72 12.13
C THR A 160 12.43 9.68 13.02
N ARG A 161 12.17 9.72 14.33
CA ARG A 161 12.96 10.49 15.29
C ARG A 161 14.19 9.70 15.74
N THR A 162 14.01 8.52 16.33
CA THR A 162 15.08 7.68 16.90
C THR A 162 15.90 6.95 15.82
N LYS A 163 15.34 6.78 14.62
CA LYS A 163 15.91 6.03 13.50
C LYS A 163 16.00 4.53 13.74
N GLU A 164 15.14 4.00 14.61
CA GLU A 164 15.10 2.59 14.96
C GLU A 164 13.81 1.93 14.46
N SER A 165 13.91 0.65 14.10
CA SER A 165 12.74 -0.17 13.78
C SER A 165 12.30 -1.00 14.99
N ALA A 166 10.99 -1.13 15.19
CA ALA A 166 10.39 -2.05 16.14
C ALA A 166 9.43 -3.01 15.42
N GLU A 167 9.55 -4.31 15.70
CA GLU A 167 8.61 -5.31 15.20
C GLU A 167 7.37 -5.36 16.09
N LEU A 168 6.19 -5.32 15.46
CA LEU A 168 4.89 -5.37 16.14
C LEU A 168 4.25 -6.75 16.08
N TYR A 169 4.45 -7.47 14.96
CA TYR A 169 3.88 -8.79 14.73
C TYR A 169 4.67 -9.55 13.66
N ASN A 170 4.69 -10.88 13.77
CA ASN A 170 5.10 -11.75 12.67
C ASN A 170 4.18 -12.98 12.58
N THR A 171 3.99 -13.50 11.37
CA THR A 171 3.09 -14.63 11.09
C THR A 171 3.65 -15.98 11.52
N LEU A 172 4.91 -16.05 11.95
CA LEU A 172 5.58 -17.29 12.30
C LEU A 172 5.56 -17.49 13.81
N ASP A 173 4.48 -18.09 14.31
CA ASP A 173 4.50 -18.72 15.61
C ASP A 173 5.19 -20.08 15.47
N LYS A 174 6.25 -20.32 16.26
CA LYS A 174 7.00 -21.58 16.23
C LYS A 174 6.14 -22.80 16.57
N ASN A 175 4.98 -22.60 17.20
CA ASN A 175 4.03 -23.65 17.57
C ASN A 175 2.80 -23.73 16.66
N ASP A 176 2.62 -22.80 15.70
CA ASP A 176 1.51 -22.79 14.76
C ASP A 176 1.96 -22.37 13.36
N LEU A 177 2.34 -23.38 12.55
CA LEU A 177 2.74 -23.20 11.15
C LEU A 177 1.57 -22.98 10.20
N SER A 178 0.31 -23.02 10.67
CA SER A 178 -0.87 -22.82 9.80
C SER A 178 -0.90 -21.42 9.15
N LYS A 179 -0.10 -20.51 9.68
CA LYS A 179 0.08 -19.13 9.22
C LYS A 179 1.37 -18.90 8.43
N SER A 180 2.24 -19.92 8.31
CA SER A 180 3.41 -19.85 7.43
C SER A 180 2.95 -19.73 5.97
N GLY A 181 3.58 -18.84 5.20
CA GLY A 181 3.15 -18.56 3.82
C GLY A 181 2.04 -17.53 3.65
N MET A 182 1.44 -17.00 4.73
CA MET A 182 0.46 -15.91 4.61
C MET A 182 1.16 -14.56 4.54
N ASP A 183 0.79 -13.74 3.55
CA ASP A 183 1.17 -12.33 3.48
C ASP A 183 0.21 -11.44 4.25
N ILE A 184 0.74 -10.32 4.71
CA ILE A 184 -0.04 -9.26 5.33
C ILE A 184 0.34 -7.92 4.71
N ILE A 185 -0.64 -7.04 4.69
CA ILE A 185 -0.48 -5.63 4.31
C ILE A 185 -1.18 -4.75 5.33
N VAL A 186 -0.83 -3.47 5.34
CA VAL A 186 -1.45 -2.48 6.20
C VAL A 186 -2.09 -1.36 5.38
N SER A 187 -3.24 -0.88 5.84
CA SER A 187 -3.90 0.30 5.31
C SER A 187 -4.43 1.19 6.43
N LYS A 188 -4.53 2.49 6.16
CA LYS A 188 -5.19 3.46 7.04
C LYS A 188 -6.71 3.34 6.89
N LEU A 189 -7.45 3.35 8.00
CA LEU A 189 -8.91 3.39 7.96
C LEU A 189 -9.42 4.70 7.33
N PRO A 190 -10.33 4.63 6.33
CA PRO A 190 -10.96 5.82 5.78
C PRO A 190 -11.68 6.63 6.86
N GLY A 191 -11.48 7.95 6.87
CA GLY A 191 -12.17 8.85 7.81
C GLY A 191 -11.52 9.00 9.18
N THR A 192 -10.38 8.35 9.45
CA THR A 192 -9.58 8.61 10.66
C THR A 192 -8.64 9.79 10.44
N SER A 193 -8.70 10.81 11.30
CA SER A 193 -7.80 11.95 11.20
C SER A 193 -6.39 11.55 11.60
N SER A 194 -5.39 12.16 10.98
CA SER A 194 -3.99 12.02 11.36
C SER A 194 -3.58 12.97 12.48
N ASP A 195 -4.54 13.57 13.18
CA ASP A 195 -4.30 14.60 14.17
C ASP A 195 -3.51 14.03 15.35
N ALA A 196 -2.55 14.81 15.82
CA ALA A 196 -1.69 14.47 16.94
C ALA A 196 -2.54 14.08 18.17
N GLY A 197 -2.28 12.88 18.72
CA GLY A 197 -2.89 12.43 19.98
C GLY A 197 -4.14 11.56 19.87
N THR A 198 -4.63 11.20 18.68
CA THR A 198 -5.69 10.17 18.54
C THR A 198 -5.08 8.87 17.99
N PRO A 199 -5.07 7.77 18.77
CA PRO A 199 -4.54 6.48 18.34
C PRO A 199 -5.20 5.99 17.05
N PHE A 200 -4.40 5.93 15.99
CA PHE A 200 -4.79 5.47 14.67
C PHE A 200 -5.32 4.04 14.73
N ASP A 201 -6.46 3.78 14.10
CA ASP A 201 -6.86 2.41 13.75
C ASP A 201 -6.29 2.11 12.36
N TYR A 202 -5.19 1.36 12.30
CA TYR A 202 -4.76 0.75 11.03
C TYR A 202 -5.38 -0.62 10.91
N ILE A 203 -5.83 -0.97 9.71
CA ILE A 203 -6.29 -2.33 9.43
C ILE A 203 -5.15 -3.10 8.78
N VAL A 204 -4.92 -4.29 9.31
CA VAL A 204 -4.02 -5.27 8.72
C VAL A 204 -4.88 -6.30 8.01
N TYR A 205 -4.65 -6.45 6.71
CA TYR A 205 -5.32 -7.46 5.90
C TYR A 205 -4.38 -8.63 5.69
N SER A 206 -4.92 -9.84 5.63
CA SER A 206 -4.23 -10.91 4.91
C SER A 206 -4.14 -10.53 3.44
N ALA A 207 -3.09 -10.96 2.76
CA ALA A 207 -2.85 -10.67 1.37
C ALA A 207 -2.50 -11.93 0.60
N GLU A 208 -2.90 -11.97 -0.67
CA GLU A 208 -2.35 -12.88 -1.67
C GLU A 208 -1.50 -12.04 -2.62
N ILE A 209 -0.17 -12.20 -2.55
CA ILE A 209 0.77 -11.42 -3.34
C ILE A 209 1.03 -12.11 -4.69
N THR A 210 1.05 -11.30 -5.74
CA THR A 210 1.50 -11.68 -7.08
C THR A 210 2.64 -10.78 -7.50
N VAL A 211 3.71 -11.40 -7.98
CA VAL A 211 4.89 -10.72 -8.54
C VAL A 211 4.84 -10.82 -10.05
N GLN A 212 4.78 -9.69 -10.74
CA GLN A 212 4.81 -9.66 -12.21
C GLN A 212 6.25 -9.71 -12.71
N ASP A 213 6.51 -10.55 -13.72
CA ASP A 213 7.82 -10.68 -14.40
C ASP A 213 9.01 -10.93 -13.45
N ASN A 214 8.77 -11.54 -12.28
CA ASN A 214 9.74 -11.68 -11.19
C ASN A 214 10.31 -10.35 -10.67
N ASN A 215 9.63 -9.23 -10.92
CA ASN A 215 10.01 -7.92 -10.40
C ASN A 215 9.31 -7.67 -9.05
N PHE A 216 10.04 -7.89 -7.96
CA PHE A 216 9.53 -7.66 -6.60
C PHE A 216 9.22 -6.18 -6.30
N ALA A 217 9.57 -5.22 -7.17
CA ALA A 217 9.16 -3.83 -7.00
C ALA A 217 7.71 -3.57 -7.49
N SER A 218 7.13 -4.46 -8.29
CA SER A 218 5.77 -4.36 -8.81
C SER A 218 4.85 -5.40 -8.16
N LEU A 219 4.80 -5.40 -6.82
CA LEU A 219 3.91 -6.29 -6.09
C LEU A 219 2.45 -5.86 -6.30
N GLN A 220 1.62 -6.83 -6.61
CA GLN A 220 0.17 -6.68 -6.55
C GLN A 220 -0.37 -7.62 -5.48
N TYR A 221 -1.40 -7.19 -4.78
CA TYR A 221 -2.03 -7.99 -3.77
C TYR A 221 -3.54 -7.89 -3.84
N THR A 222 -4.18 -9.01 -3.52
CA THR A 222 -5.61 -9.07 -3.26
C THR A 222 -5.81 -9.13 -1.75
N GLN A 223 -6.82 -8.42 -1.23
CA GLN A 223 -7.14 -8.37 0.19
C GLN A 223 -8.30 -9.35 0.51
N PRO A 224 -8.04 -10.63 0.82
CA PRO A 224 -9.09 -11.61 1.10
C PRO A 224 -9.87 -11.36 2.40
N GLY A 225 -9.35 -10.56 3.32
CA GLY A 225 -10.06 -10.22 4.56
C GLY A 225 -9.21 -9.51 5.61
N VAL A 226 -9.89 -9.00 6.63
CA VAL A 226 -9.27 -8.36 7.80
C VAL A 226 -8.58 -9.41 8.66
N PHE A 227 -7.28 -9.25 8.86
CA PHE A 227 -6.47 -10.11 9.72
C PHE A 227 -6.34 -9.57 11.14
N GLY A 228 -6.30 -8.24 11.27
CA GLY A 228 -6.25 -7.57 12.56
C GLY A 228 -6.18 -6.06 12.41
N SER A 229 -5.74 -5.40 13.46
CA SER A 229 -5.56 -3.95 13.50
C SER A 229 -4.33 -3.58 14.30
N VAL A 230 -3.78 -2.40 14.06
CA VAL A 230 -2.80 -1.77 14.96
C VAL A 230 -3.51 -0.67 15.70
N LYS A 231 -3.38 -0.66 17.03
CA LYS A 231 -3.99 0.33 17.93
C LYS A 231 -2.97 0.78 18.96
N ALA A 232 -3.06 2.03 19.43
CA ALA A 232 -2.27 2.41 20.60
C ALA A 232 -2.96 1.94 21.90
N VAL A 233 -2.20 1.23 22.72
CA VAL A 233 -2.55 0.83 24.09
C VAL A 233 -1.55 1.55 24.99
N ASP A 234 -2.04 2.48 25.81
CA ASP A 234 -1.20 3.31 26.69
C ASP A 234 -0.07 4.06 25.95
N GLY A 235 -0.34 4.52 24.73
CA GLY A 235 0.63 5.23 23.89
C GLY A 235 1.63 4.31 23.18
N VAL A 236 1.50 3.00 23.32
CA VAL A 236 2.33 2.00 22.62
C VAL A 236 1.48 1.32 21.56
N PRO A 237 1.89 1.29 20.28
CA PRO A 237 1.12 0.60 19.27
C PRO A 237 1.30 -0.91 19.39
N VAL A 238 0.17 -1.60 19.35
CA VAL A 238 0.03 -3.03 19.56
C VAL A 238 -0.79 -3.59 18.41
N PHE A 239 -0.34 -4.72 17.86
CA PHE A 239 -1.15 -5.50 16.94
C PHE A 239 -2.24 -6.25 17.71
N VAL A 240 -3.50 -6.06 17.29
CA VAL A 240 -4.67 -6.73 17.83
C VAL A 240 -5.29 -7.59 16.73
N LYS A 241 -5.22 -8.91 16.92
CA LYS A 241 -5.79 -9.89 15.98
C LYS A 241 -7.31 -9.75 15.93
N ALA A 242 -7.89 -9.88 14.73
CA ALA A 242 -9.33 -9.95 14.57
C ALA A 242 -9.89 -11.18 15.32
N GLN A 243 -11.00 -10.99 16.04
CA GLN A 243 -11.73 -12.13 16.62
C GLN A 243 -12.42 -12.89 15.47
N PRO A 244 -12.42 -14.24 15.50
CA PRO A 244 -13.12 -15.05 14.52
C PRO A 244 -14.64 -14.84 14.55
#